data_AF-A0A1V4SC16-F1
#
_entry.id   AF-A0A1V4SC16-F1
#
_cell.length_a   1.000
_cell.length_b   1.000
_cell.length_c   1.000
_cell.angle_alpha   90.00
_cell.angle_beta   90.00
_cell.angle_gamma   90.00
#
_symmetry.space_group_name_H-M   'P 1'
#
loop_
_entity.id
_entity.type
_entity.pdbx_description
1 polymer ?
#
loop_
_entity_poly.entity_id
_entity_poly.type
_entity_poly.pdbx_seq_one_letter_code
_entity_poly.pdbx_strand_id
1 'polypeptide(L)'
;MRVEDIKKFDEKDLTVKLRNGSKIILSSNKENHPYFELEQMKATTRFVLGMPIEVNRATSKDLELIPGIGNKTAGAIIAYREKIGGFNTINEISKILREKRLMNVAKYLCIEKPLFGNRESAAPLFD
;
A
#
# COMPACT_ATOMS: atom_id res chain seq x y z
N MET A 1 14.02 6.10 -4.86
CA MET A 1 14.25 7.55 -5.05
C MET A 1 15.55 7.86 -4.32
N ARG A 2 16.55 8.41 -5.02
CA ARG A 2 17.84 8.79 -4.44
C ARG A 2 17.87 10.30 -4.42
N VAL A 3 17.96 10.89 -3.24
CA VAL A 3 17.94 12.34 -3.09
C VAL A 3 19.32 12.82 -2.69
N GLU A 4 20.06 13.35 -3.67
CA GLU A 4 21.50 13.64 -3.54
C GLU A 4 21.80 15.10 -3.17
N ASP A 5 20.82 16.01 -3.27
CA ASP A 5 21.02 17.43 -2.97
C ASP A 5 19.74 18.06 -2.38
N ILE A 6 19.81 18.46 -1.10
CA ILE A 6 18.69 19.07 -0.38
C ILE A 6 18.30 20.43 -1.00
N LYS A 7 19.20 21.08 -1.74
CA LYS A 7 18.98 22.41 -2.33
C LYS A 7 18.25 22.37 -3.68
N LYS A 8 18.04 21.19 -4.26
CA LYS A 8 17.30 20.98 -5.52
C LYS A 8 15.96 20.25 -5.31
N PHE A 9 15.47 20.19 -4.08
CA PHE A 9 14.15 19.65 -3.76
C PHE A 9 13.05 20.47 -4.44
N ASP A 10 12.37 19.86 -5.42
CA ASP A 10 11.08 20.34 -5.92
C ASP A 10 9.98 19.92 -4.91
N GLU A 11 8.94 20.73 -4.73
CA GLU A 11 7.81 20.47 -3.81
C GLU A 11 7.18 19.08 -4.02
N LYS A 12 7.28 18.53 -5.22
CA LYS A 12 6.81 17.18 -5.57
C LYS A 12 7.51 16.07 -4.78
N ASP A 13 8.76 16.27 -4.35
CA ASP A 13 9.54 15.30 -3.57
C ASP A 13 9.23 15.38 -2.05
N LEU A 14 8.57 16.44 -1.59
CA LEU A 14 8.24 16.66 -0.17
C LEU A 14 7.12 15.77 0.37
N THR A 15 6.43 15.01 -0.48
CA THR A 15 5.18 14.33 -0.10
C THR A 15 5.19 12.82 -0.34
N VAL A 16 6.35 12.16 -0.26
CA VAL A 16 6.37 10.70 -0.29
C VAL A 16 5.71 10.14 0.96
N LYS A 17 4.49 9.60 0.80
CA LYS A 17 3.75 8.93 1.89
C LYS A 17 4.48 7.66 2.31
N LEU A 18 5.02 7.67 3.53
CA LEU A 18 5.43 6.44 4.21
C LEU A 18 4.19 5.61 4.54
N ARG A 19 4.29 4.31 4.29
CA ARG A 19 3.22 3.33 4.47
C ARG A 19 3.65 2.32 5.50
N ASN A 20 2.70 1.52 5.99
CA ASN A 20 3.05 0.45 6.89
C ASN A 20 4.00 -0.54 6.19
N GLY A 21 5.12 -0.86 6.84
CA GLY A 21 6.18 -1.67 6.25
C GLY A 21 7.02 -0.98 5.16
N SER A 22 6.98 0.35 5.07
CA SER A 22 8.03 1.12 4.37
C SER A 22 9.37 0.93 5.08
N LYS A 23 10.41 0.59 4.31
CA LYS A 23 11.80 0.49 4.76
C LYS A 23 12.56 1.70 4.24
N ILE A 24 13.13 2.48 5.15
CA ILE A 24 13.99 3.62 4.83
C ILE A 24 15.43 3.19 5.03
N ILE A 25 16.26 3.37 4.00
CA ILE A 25 17.69 3.11 4.07
C ILE A 25 18.37 4.48 4.04
N LEU A 26 19.08 4.83 5.11
CA LEU A 26 19.87 6.06 5.19
C LEU A 26 21.32 5.74 4.85
N SER A 27 21.88 6.47 3.90
CA SER A 27 23.25 6.29 3.43
C SER A 27 23.97 7.63 3.35
N SER A 28 25.25 7.64 3.71
CA SER A 28 26.12 8.81 3.56
C SER A 28 27.51 8.30 3.20
N ASN A 29 28.15 8.93 2.20
CA ASN A 29 29.56 8.74 1.91
C ASN A 29 30.31 10.04 2.26
N LYS A 30 31.62 9.96 2.54
CA LYS A 30 32.44 11.11 3.00
C LYS A 30 32.50 12.30 2.03
N GLU A 31 32.12 12.09 0.77
CA GLU A 31 32.17 13.07 -0.33
C GLU A 31 30.77 13.56 -0.79
N ASN A 32 29.67 12.93 -0.35
CA ASN A 32 28.30 13.23 -0.79
C ASN A 32 27.39 13.62 0.39
N HIS A 33 26.39 14.44 0.08
CA HIS A 33 25.29 14.74 1.01
C HIS A 33 24.53 13.45 1.40
N PRO A 34 24.01 13.37 2.65
CA PRO A 34 23.24 12.21 3.08
C PRO A 34 22.01 12.03 2.19
N TYR A 35 21.79 10.79 1.74
CA TYR A 35 20.63 10.42 0.93
C TYR A 35 19.87 9.28 1.61
N PHE A 36 18.61 9.12 1.22
CA PHE A 36 17.80 7.99 1.64
C PHE A 36 17.23 7.25 0.44
N GLU A 37 17.00 5.96 0.61
CA GLU A 37 16.25 5.11 -0.32
C GLU A 37 15.00 4.57 0.39
N LEU A 38 13.91 4.43 -0.38
CA LEU A 38 12.65 3.90 0.12
C LEU A 38 12.36 2.57 -0.58
N GLU A 39 12.18 1.54 0.23
CA GLU A 39 11.79 0.20 -0.19
C GLU A 39 10.51 -0.25 0.56
N GLN A 40 9.93 -1.37 0.12
CA GLN A 40 8.89 -2.06 0.87
C GLN A 40 9.47 -3.32 1.51
N MET A 41 9.17 -3.54 2.79
CA MET A 41 9.47 -4.82 3.45
C MET A 41 8.84 -5.98 2.67
N LYS A 42 9.40 -7.18 2.79
CA LYS A 42 8.75 -8.37 2.23
C LYS A 42 7.39 -8.57 2.92
N ALA A 43 6.38 -8.97 2.15
CA ALA A 43 5.04 -9.19 2.69
C ALA A 43 5.00 -10.24 3.80
N THR A 44 5.83 -11.28 3.69
CA THR A 44 6.01 -12.29 4.75
C THR A 44 6.49 -11.66 6.05
N THR A 45 7.50 -10.78 6.00
CA THR A 45 8.00 -10.07 7.18
C THR A 45 6.92 -9.17 7.77
N ARG A 46 6.19 -8.40 6.94
CA ARG A 46 5.07 -7.57 7.39
C ARG A 46 3.99 -8.41 8.08
N PHE A 47 3.62 -9.54 7.48
CA PHE A 47 2.60 -10.43 8.00
C PHE A 47 2.99 -11.06 9.35
N VAL A 48 4.24 -11.52 9.49
CA VAL A 48 4.76 -12.03 10.77
C VAL A 48 4.74 -10.96 11.88
N LEU A 49 4.98 -9.69 11.53
CA LEU A 49 4.89 -8.57 12.46
C LEU A 49 3.44 -8.12 12.75
N GLY A 50 2.44 -8.87 12.30
CA GLY A 50 1.02 -8.55 12.52
C GLY A 50 0.54 -7.33 11.73
N MET A 51 1.27 -6.92 10.68
CA MET A 51 0.85 -5.80 9.84
C MET A 51 -0.27 -6.26 8.88
N PRO A 52 -1.41 -5.56 8.83
CA PRO A 52 -2.47 -5.86 7.88
C PRO A 52 -1.99 -5.74 6.43
N ILE A 53 -2.56 -6.55 5.56
CA ILE A 53 -2.27 -6.58 4.13
C ILE A 53 -3.18 -5.60 3.40
N GLU A 54 -2.58 -4.68 2.65
CA GLU A 54 -3.28 -3.72 1.81
C GLU A 54 -3.89 -4.43 0.59
N VAL A 55 -5.20 -4.67 0.63
CA VAL A 55 -5.90 -5.50 -0.38
C VAL A 55 -5.78 -4.92 -1.80
N ASN A 56 -5.74 -3.58 -1.92
CA ASN A 56 -5.66 -2.94 -3.23
C ASN A 56 -4.28 -3.05 -3.89
N ARG A 57 -3.25 -3.47 -3.15
CA ARG A 57 -1.86 -3.55 -3.63
C ARG A 57 -1.25 -4.93 -3.48
N ALA A 58 -1.87 -5.79 -2.68
CA ALA A 58 -1.42 -7.15 -2.45
C ALA A 58 -1.33 -7.95 -3.75
N THR A 59 -0.27 -8.75 -3.86
CA THR A 59 -0.16 -9.80 -4.87
C THR A 59 -0.95 -11.04 -4.44
N SER A 60 -1.14 -12.01 -5.34
CA SER A 60 -1.82 -13.28 -4.99
C SER A 60 -1.11 -13.98 -3.84
N LYS A 61 0.23 -14.02 -3.90
CA LYS A 61 1.07 -14.65 -2.87
C LYS A 61 0.94 -13.94 -1.52
N ASP A 62 0.78 -12.62 -1.50
CA ASP A 62 0.59 -11.87 -0.25
C ASP A 62 -0.78 -12.21 0.37
N LEU A 63 -1.84 -12.29 -0.44
CA LEU A 63 -3.17 -12.66 0.02
C LEU A 63 -3.24 -14.10 0.54
N GLU A 64 -2.48 -15.02 -0.07
CA GLU A 64 -2.37 -16.41 0.35
C GLU A 64 -1.69 -16.59 1.72
N LEU A 65 -1.02 -15.57 2.25
CA LEU A 65 -0.51 -15.60 3.63
C LEU A 65 -1.64 -15.55 4.67
N ILE A 66 -2.83 -15.08 4.28
CA ILE A 66 -3.96 -14.91 5.19
C ILE A 66 -4.65 -16.25 5.45
N PRO A 67 -4.78 -16.70 6.71
CA PRO A 67 -5.48 -17.93 7.05
C PRO A 67 -6.91 -17.94 6.47
N GLY A 68 -7.20 -18.95 5.66
CA GLY A 68 -8.50 -19.11 5.01
C GLY A 68 -8.60 -18.50 3.60
N ILE A 69 -7.52 -17.90 3.08
CA ILE A 69 -7.37 -17.54 1.66
C ILE A 69 -6.37 -18.50 1.00
N GLY A 70 -6.81 -19.19 -0.04
CA GLY A 70 -5.93 -19.94 -0.94
C GLY A 70 -5.91 -19.34 -2.33
N ASN A 71 -5.06 -19.86 -3.21
CA ASN A 71 -4.84 -19.39 -4.59
C ASN A 71 -6.14 -19.01 -5.34
N LYS A 72 -7.15 -19.89 -5.35
CA LYS A 72 -8.45 -19.60 -6.01
C LYS A 72 -9.14 -18.34 -5.47
N THR A 73 -9.13 -18.15 -4.16
CA THR A 73 -9.74 -16.98 -3.51
C THR A 73 -8.90 -15.74 -3.75
N ALA A 74 -7.57 -15.84 -3.67
CA ALA A 74 -6.67 -14.73 -3.95
C ALA A 74 -6.84 -14.22 -5.40
N GLY A 75 -6.90 -15.14 -6.37
CA GLY A 75 -7.19 -14.80 -7.76
C GLY A 75 -8.54 -14.12 -7.95
N ALA A 76 -9.59 -14.59 -7.27
CA ALA A 76 -10.91 -13.96 -7.32
C ALA A 76 -10.92 -12.55 -6.72
N ILE A 77 -10.18 -12.31 -5.63
CA ILE A 77 -9.99 -10.98 -5.03
C ILE A 77 -9.31 -10.03 -6.02
N ILE A 78 -8.24 -10.47 -6.69
CA ILE A 78 -7.52 -9.67 -7.67
C ILE A 78 -8.42 -9.34 -8.88
N ALA A 79 -9.08 -10.33 -9.45
CA ALA A 79 -9.96 -10.13 -10.59
C ALA A 79 -11.12 -9.16 -10.27
N TYR A 80 -11.70 -9.29 -9.07
CA TYR A 80 -12.75 -8.38 -8.65
C TYR A 80 -12.23 -6.97 -8.38
N ARG A 81 -11.08 -6.83 -7.71
CA ARG A 81 -10.38 -5.55 -7.50
C ARG A 81 -10.17 -4.80 -8.81
N GLU A 82 -9.64 -5.49 -9.83
CA GLU A 82 -9.39 -4.91 -11.15
C GLU A 82 -10.68 -4.49 -11.84
N LYS A 83 -11.74 -5.31 -11.72
CA LYS A 83 -13.06 -5.01 -12.29
C LYS A 83 -13.70 -3.73 -11.72
N ILE A 84 -13.55 -3.47 -10.42
CA ILE A 84 -14.20 -2.32 -9.76
C ILE A 84 -13.28 -1.10 -9.61
N GLY A 85 -12.02 -1.19 -10.03
CA GLY A 85 -11.03 -0.12 -9.87
C GLY A 85 -10.45 0.01 -8.46
N GLY A 86 -10.56 -1.03 -7.63
CA GLY A 86 -10.14 -1.06 -6.24
C GLY A 86 -11.29 -1.09 -5.24
N PHE A 87 -11.03 -1.67 -4.08
CA PHE A 87 -11.95 -1.72 -2.96
C PHE A 87 -11.94 -0.39 -2.20
N ASN A 88 -13.11 0.15 -1.89
CA ASN A 88 -13.26 1.30 -0.99
C ASN A 88 -13.49 0.86 0.45
N THR A 89 -14.10 -0.32 0.64
CA THR A 89 -14.40 -0.91 1.94
C THR A 89 -14.06 -2.40 1.96
N ILE A 90 -13.65 -2.93 3.12
CA ILE A 90 -13.40 -4.37 3.28
C ILE A 90 -14.68 -5.20 3.04
N ASN A 91 -15.85 -4.63 3.31
CA ASN A 91 -17.14 -5.29 3.11
C ASN A 91 -17.45 -5.61 1.64
N GLU A 92 -16.86 -4.90 0.67
CA GLU A 92 -17.02 -5.21 -0.76
C GLU A 92 -16.47 -6.59 -1.13
N ILE A 93 -15.53 -7.14 -0.34
CA ILE A 93 -14.99 -8.50 -0.50
C ILE A 93 -16.09 -9.56 -0.24
N SER A 94 -17.21 -9.20 0.40
CA SER A 94 -18.37 -10.10 0.58
C SER A 94 -18.97 -10.61 -0.73
N LYS A 95 -18.71 -9.93 -1.86
CA LYS A 95 -19.09 -10.40 -3.20
C LYS A 95 -18.30 -11.62 -3.67
N ILE A 96 -17.23 -11.96 -2.95
CA ILE A 96 -16.28 -13.03 -3.27
C ILE A 96 -16.27 -14.07 -2.14
N LEU A 97 -16.34 -13.61 -0.89
CA LEU A 97 -16.32 -14.43 0.31
C LEU A 97 -17.63 -14.33 1.08
N ARG A 98 -18.12 -15.48 1.58
CA ARG A 98 -19.26 -15.49 2.52
C ARG A 98 -18.90 -14.69 3.79
N GLU A 99 -19.90 -14.02 4.36
CA GLU A 99 -19.76 -13.11 5.51
C GLU A 99 -18.96 -13.72 6.68
N LYS A 100 -19.28 -14.94 7.10
CA LYS A 100 -18.55 -15.64 8.18
C LYS A 100 -17.05 -15.82 7.88
N ARG A 101 -16.69 -16.08 6.61
CA ARG A 101 -15.28 -16.18 6.19
C ARG A 101 -14.64 -14.80 6.14
N LEU A 102 -15.37 -13.80 5.64
CA LEU A 102 -14.90 -12.43 5.59
C LEU A 102 -14.57 -11.90 6.99
N MET A 103 -15.39 -12.15 8.02
CA MET A 103 -15.10 -11.72 9.39
C MET A 103 -13.74 -12.23 9.90
N ASN A 104 -13.39 -13.48 9.60
CA ASN A 104 -12.12 -14.08 10.03
C ASN A 104 -10.92 -13.54 9.26
N VAL A 105 -11.13 -13.12 8.00
CA VAL A 105 -10.11 -12.60 7.10
C VAL A 105 -9.92 -11.09 7.27
N ALA A 106 -10.98 -10.35 7.56
CA ALA A 106 -11.02 -8.89 7.59
C ALA A 106 -10.01 -8.28 8.55
N LYS A 107 -9.74 -8.94 9.69
CA LYS A 107 -8.73 -8.51 10.66
C LYS A 107 -7.29 -8.49 10.13
N TYR A 108 -7.02 -9.17 9.02
CA TYR A 108 -5.70 -9.20 8.37
C TYR A 108 -5.62 -8.27 7.17
N LEU A 109 -6.70 -7.55 6.85
CA LEU A 109 -6.77 -6.69 5.66
C LEU A 109 -6.90 -5.22 6.07
N CYS A 110 -6.33 -4.35 5.25
CA CYS A 110 -6.55 -2.92 5.33
C CYS A 110 -6.81 -2.33 3.95
N ILE A 111 -7.36 -1.11 3.96
CA ILE A 111 -7.45 -0.21 2.81
C ILE A 111 -6.89 1.14 3.24
N GLU A 112 -5.78 1.53 2.63
CA GLU A 112 -5.18 2.83 2.82
C GLU A 112 -6.00 3.90 2.09
N LYS A 113 -6.50 4.88 2.85
CA LYS A 113 -7.11 6.08 2.26
C LYS A 113 -6.04 6.93 1.56
N PRO A 114 -6.31 7.45 0.35
CA PRO A 114 -5.44 8.46 -0.26
C PRO A 114 -5.35 9.70 0.64
N LEU A 115 -4.17 10.33 0.70
CA LEU A 115 -3.93 11.49 1.58
C LEU A 115 -4.75 12.72 1.18
N PHE A 116 -5.09 12.80 -0.10
CA PHE A 116 -6.01 13.79 -0.62
C PHE A 116 -7.19 12.99 -1.15
N GLY A 117 -8.33 13.04 -0.44
CA GLY A 117 -9.59 12.58 -1.00
C GLY A 117 -9.84 13.32 -2.31
N ASN A 118 -10.47 12.66 -3.29
CA ASN A 118 -10.75 13.17 -4.63
C ASN A 118 -11.00 14.68 -4.61
N ARG A 119 -9.95 15.49 -4.85
CA ARG A 119 -10.11 16.90 -5.16
C ARG A 119 -10.60 16.91 -6.60
N GLU A 120 -11.90 16.74 -6.78
CA GLU A 120 -12.54 17.35 -7.94
C GLU A 120 -12.14 18.83 -7.91
N SER A 121 -11.49 19.26 -9.00
CA SER A 121 -11.00 20.62 -9.26
C SER A 121 -10.31 21.32 -8.09
N ALA A 122 -9.01 21.06 -7.90
CA ALA A 122 -8.16 22.19 -7.52
C ALA A 122 -8.14 23.13 -8.74
N ALA A 123 -8.98 24.17 -8.71
CA ALA A 123 -8.85 25.31 -9.61
C ALA A 123 -7.39 25.78 -9.62
N PRO A 124 -6.85 26.24 -10.77
CA PRO A 124 -5.48 26.72 -10.82
C PRO A 124 -5.34 27.88 -9.83
N LEU A 125 -4.52 27.70 -8.81
CA LEU A 125 -4.11 28.74 -7.87
C LEU A 125 -2.96 29.55 -8.50
N PHE A 126 -3.21 30.19 -9.63
CA PHE A 126 -2.34 31.25 -10.15
C PHE A 126 -3.20 32.21 -10.98
N ASP A 127 -3.47 33.39 -10.42
CA ASP A 127 -3.71 34.64 -11.16
C ASP A 127 -2.37 35.33 -11.39
#